data_AF-A0A9W6XTH1-F1
#
_entry.id   AF-A0A9W6XTH1-F1
#
_cell.length_a   1.000
_cell.length_b   1.000
_cell.length_c   1.000
_cell.angle_alpha   90.00
_cell.angle_beta   90.00
_cell.angle_gamma   90.00
#
_symmetry.space_group_name_H-M   'P 1'
#
loop_
_entity.id
_entity.type
_entity.pdbx_description
1 polymer ?
#
loop_
_entity_poly.entity_id
_entity_poly.type
_entity_poly.pdbx_seq_one_letter_code
_entity_poly.pdbx_strand_id
1 'polypeptide(L)'
;MLLDTAITARRIDDPLSKVAFAMSCYGGRARGWAYGRRLTDPTCFTTYEVFKEELRQAFEPPQNEFRSRAEFFDLQQGKHDVHAYAQSARYLGSNIVTNPIDEATKGVTFMKGLRDVPVKTYLFREYPSTLEATITMQEEFSLRQAKLHANVPRPIPRPVVKPSGGPEPMDLSSVTAAGSQQHRGSTVRKQRTLRP
;
A
#
# COMPACT_ATOMS: atom_id res chain seq x y z
N MET A 1 18.98 13.75 -11.11
CA MET A 1 19.90 13.32 -10.04
C MET A 1 21.16 12.67 -10.60
N LEU A 2 21.12 11.49 -11.24
CA LEU A 2 22.36 10.85 -11.76
C LEU A 2 23.08 11.68 -12.83
N LEU A 3 22.34 12.35 -13.72
CA LEU A 3 22.94 13.15 -14.79
C LEU A 3 23.57 14.46 -14.25
N ASP A 4 22.89 15.13 -13.32
CA ASP A 4 23.40 16.35 -12.68
C ASP A 4 24.67 16.05 -11.89
N THR A 5 24.71 14.92 -11.16
CA THR A 5 25.92 14.47 -10.46
C THR A 5 27.07 14.18 -11.44
N ALA A 6 26.79 13.56 -12.59
CA ALA A 6 27.80 13.28 -13.60
C ALA A 6 28.33 14.55 -14.28
N ILE A 7 27.49 15.55 -14.54
CA ILE A 7 27.88 16.87 -15.07
C ILE A 7 28.84 17.56 -14.09
N THR A 8 28.47 17.60 -12.81
CA THR A 8 29.30 18.21 -11.75
C THR A 8 30.63 17.48 -11.60
N ALA A 9 30.62 16.14 -11.56
CA ALA A 9 31.84 15.34 -11.43
C ALA A 9 32.80 15.55 -12.61
N ARG A 10 32.25 15.77 -13.82
CA ARG A 10 33.02 16.03 -15.03
C ARG A 10 33.39 17.51 -15.23
N ARG A 11 32.95 18.40 -14.34
CA ARG A 11 33.21 19.85 -14.40
C ARG A 11 32.82 20.45 -15.75
N ILE A 12 31.67 20.04 -16.28
CA ILE A 12 31.14 20.59 -17.52
C ILE A 12 30.37 21.85 -17.17
N ASP A 13 30.90 23.02 -17.55
CA ASP A 13 30.31 24.32 -17.19
C ASP A 13 29.50 24.93 -18.33
N ASP A 14 29.96 24.77 -19.57
CA ASP A 14 29.32 25.30 -20.78
C ASP A 14 27.90 24.72 -20.99
N PRO A 15 26.86 25.56 -21.14
CA PRO A 15 25.47 25.11 -21.30
C PRO A 15 25.25 24.13 -22.47
N LEU A 16 25.89 24.37 -23.61
CA LEU A 16 25.72 23.52 -24.79
C LEU A 16 26.43 22.17 -24.62
N SER A 17 27.58 22.16 -23.95
CA SER A 17 28.31 20.95 -23.58
C SER A 17 27.52 20.11 -22.57
N LYS A 18 26.83 20.75 -21.61
CA LYS A 18 25.89 20.06 -20.69
C LYS A 18 24.77 19.36 -21.46
N VAL A 19 24.15 20.06 -22.42
CA VAL A 19 23.07 19.51 -23.26
C VAL A 19 23.60 18.37 -24.16
N ALA A 20 24.75 18.54 -24.81
CA ALA A 20 25.35 17.52 -25.65
C ALA A 20 25.68 16.24 -24.86
N PHE A 21 26.27 16.42 -23.68
CA PHE A 21 26.55 15.32 -22.76
C PHE A 21 25.25 14.64 -22.30
N ALA A 22 24.25 15.42 -21.87
CA ALA A 22 22.94 14.93 -21.47
C ALA A 22 22.32 14.05 -22.56
N MET A 23 22.20 14.56 -23.78
CA MET A 23 21.67 13.82 -24.93
C MET A 23 22.42 12.52 -25.22
N SER A 24 23.75 12.51 -25.05
CA SER A 24 24.58 11.32 -25.26
C SER A 24 24.31 10.22 -24.22
N CYS A 25 23.86 10.59 -23.02
CA CYS A 25 23.54 9.67 -21.94
C CYS A 25 22.16 9.01 -22.10
N TYR A 26 21.26 9.60 -22.89
CA TYR A 26 19.94 9.01 -23.14
C TYR A 26 20.00 7.92 -24.20
N GLY A 27 19.23 6.85 -23.96
CA GLY A 27 19.01 5.75 -24.91
C GLY A 27 17.60 5.77 -25.51
N GLY A 28 17.39 4.95 -26.54
CA GLY A 28 16.08 4.66 -27.10
C GLY A 28 15.30 5.89 -27.57
N ARG A 29 14.03 5.99 -27.17
CA ARG A 29 13.09 7.04 -27.62
C ARG A 29 13.53 8.44 -27.22
N ALA A 30 14.08 8.62 -26.02
CA ALA A 30 14.56 9.92 -25.54
C ALA A 30 15.70 10.46 -26.42
N ARG A 31 16.63 9.59 -26.81
CA ARG A 31 17.72 9.95 -27.73
C ARG A 31 17.19 10.39 -29.08
N GLY A 32 16.36 9.56 -29.72
CA GLY A 32 15.79 9.86 -31.03
C GLY A 32 14.98 11.15 -31.06
N TRP A 33 14.18 11.39 -30.02
CA TRP A 33 13.43 12.63 -29.83
C TRP A 33 14.35 13.86 -29.73
N ALA A 34 15.39 13.82 -28.89
CA ALA A 34 16.28 14.96 -28.67
C ALA A 34 17.05 15.35 -29.93
N TYR A 35 17.62 14.37 -30.64
CA TYR A 35 18.31 14.63 -31.92
C TYR A 35 17.33 15.07 -33.02
N GLY A 36 16.12 14.51 -33.06
CA GLY A 36 15.06 14.94 -33.98
C GLY A 36 14.66 16.40 -33.78
N ARG A 37 14.52 16.85 -32.52
CA ARG A 37 14.24 18.26 -32.19
C ARG A 37 15.35 19.18 -32.71
N ARG A 38 16.62 18.82 -32.49
CA ARG A 38 17.78 19.59 -32.99
C ARG A 38 17.90 19.66 -34.51
N LEU A 39 17.44 18.63 -35.22
CA LEU A 39 17.42 18.64 -36.68
C LEU A 39 16.40 19.65 -37.23
N THR A 40 15.25 19.78 -36.56
CA THR A 40 14.19 20.72 -36.96
C THR A 40 14.50 22.15 -36.52
N ASP A 41 15.08 22.32 -35.33
CA ASP A 41 15.48 23.61 -34.77
C ASP A 41 16.90 23.51 -34.18
N PRO A 42 17.92 24.00 -34.90
CA PRO A 42 19.31 23.98 -34.43
C PRO A 42 19.54 24.77 -33.14
N THR A 43 18.65 25.72 -32.84
CA THR A 43 18.72 26.57 -31.63
C THR A 43 17.93 26.00 -30.46
N CYS A 44 17.29 24.84 -30.62
CA CYS A 44 16.58 24.20 -29.53
C CYS A 44 17.55 23.80 -28.40
N PHE A 45 17.08 23.89 -27.16
CA PHE A 45 17.86 23.60 -25.95
C PHE A 45 19.05 24.56 -25.73
N THR A 46 18.76 25.86 -25.65
CA THR A 46 19.77 26.92 -25.38
C THR A 46 20.44 26.76 -24.00
N THR A 47 19.75 26.15 -23.03
CA THR A 47 20.28 25.84 -21.71
C THR A 47 19.94 24.41 -21.30
N TYR A 48 20.69 23.90 -20.32
CA TYR A 48 20.45 22.57 -19.76
C TYR A 48 19.09 22.49 -19.03
N GLU A 49 18.63 23.60 -18.47
CA GLU A 49 17.35 23.77 -17.78
C GLU A 49 16.18 23.67 -18.77
N VAL A 50 16.28 24.37 -19.91
CA VAL A 50 15.30 24.27 -21.00
C VAL A 50 15.24 22.84 -21.54
N PHE A 51 16.40 22.20 -21.74
CA PHE A 51 16.46 20.80 -22.15
C PHE A 51 15.76 19.87 -21.16
N LYS A 52 16.02 20.02 -19.85
CA LYS A 52 15.37 19.21 -18.81
C LYS A 52 13.85 19.38 -18.82
N GLU A 53 13.38 20.61 -18.95
CA GLU A 53 11.94 20.89 -18.93
C GLU A 53 11.23 20.38 -20.19
N GLU A 54 11.80 20.60 -21.38
CA GLU A 54 11.22 20.03 -22.61
C GLU A 54 11.25 18.50 -22.60
N LEU A 55 12.34 17.90 -22.10
CA LEU A 55 12.43 16.44 -21.96
C LEU A 55 11.38 15.92 -20.98
N ARG A 56 11.17 16.61 -19.86
CA ARG A 56 10.10 16.30 -18.91
C ARG A 56 8.75 16.36 -19.62
N GLN A 57 8.42 17.46 -20.29
CA GLN A 57 7.15 17.62 -20.99
C GLN A 57 6.90 16.58 -22.09
N ALA A 58 7.94 16.14 -22.80
CA ALA A 58 7.81 15.16 -23.87
C ALA A 58 7.57 13.72 -23.38
N PHE A 59 8.06 13.38 -22.18
CA PHE A 59 8.04 12.01 -21.66
C PHE A 59 7.22 11.82 -20.38
N GLU A 60 6.86 12.90 -19.70
CA GLU A 60 5.96 12.88 -18.55
C GLU A 60 4.55 12.55 -19.04
N PRO A 61 3.92 11.46 -18.55
CA PRO A 61 2.56 11.15 -18.92
C PRO A 61 1.62 12.32 -18.57
N PRO A 62 0.66 12.67 -19.45
CA PRO A 62 -0.37 13.63 -19.11
C PRO A 62 -1.04 13.26 -17.78
N GLN A 63 -1.26 14.25 -16.92
CA GLN A 63 -1.96 14.09 -15.64
C GLN A 63 -1.30 13.11 -14.64
N ASN A 64 0.02 12.91 -14.70
CA ASN A 64 0.75 12.04 -13.77
C ASN A 64 0.52 12.38 -12.29
N GLU A 65 0.44 13.67 -11.94
CA GLU A 65 0.17 14.10 -10.56
C GLU A 65 -1.26 13.78 -10.14
N PHE A 66 -2.24 14.00 -11.03
CA PHE A 66 -3.64 13.67 -10.78
C PHE A 66 -3.81 12.16 -10.58
N ARG A 67 -3.16 11.36 -11.43
CA ARG A 67 -3.12 9.90 -11.27
C ARG A 67 -2.49 9.49 -9.95
N SER A 68 -1.33 10.05 -9.61
CA SER A 68 -0.63 9.74 -8.35
C SER A 68 -1.48 10.10 -7.13
N ARG A 69 -2.22 11.22 -7.20
CA ARG A 69 -3.16 11.64 -6.16
C ARG A 69 -4.34 10.68 -6.02
N ALA A 70 -4.95 10.26 -7.13
CA ALA A 70 -6.03 9.27 -7.10
C ALA A 70 -5.54 7.93 -6.52
N GLU A 71 -4.41 7.42 -7.01
CA GLU A 71 -3.79 6.19 -6.52
C GLU A 71 -3.41 6.28 -5.04
N PHE A 72 -2.97 7.46 -4.57
CA PHE A 72 -2.67 7.68 -3.16
C PHE A 72 -3.92 7.56 -2.29
N PHE A 73 -5.06 8.13 -2.70
CA PHE A 73 -6.31 8.03 -1.93
C PHE A 73 -6.95 6.64 -1.96
N ASP A 74 -6.72 5.88 -3.04
CA ASP A 74 -7.15 4.50 -3.19
C ASP A 74 -6.14 3.49 -2.62
N LEU A 75 -5.03 3.97 -2.05
CA LEU A 75 -3.92 3.14 -1.59
C LEU A 75 -4.36 2.17 -0.47
N GLN A 76 -4.27 0.88 -0.76
CA GLN A 76 -4.55 -0.20 0.20
C GLN A 76 -3.32 -1.07 0.36
N GLN A 77 -3.01 -1.49 1.60
CA GLN A 77 -1.91 -2.40 1.86
C GLN A 77 -2.07 -3.69 1.06
N GLY A 78 -3.31 -4.16 0.87
CA GLY A 78 -3.56 -5.33 0.04
C GLY A 78 -2.69 -6.48 0.52
N LYS A 79 -2.01 -7.20 -0.38
CA LYS A 79 -1.07 -8.29 -0.07
C LYS A 79 0.38 -7.86 0.15
N HIS A 80 0.67 -6.57 0.08
CA HIS A 80 2.00 -6.04 0.26
C HIS A 80 2.40 -6.12 1.74
N ASP A 81 3.69 -6.38 1.98
CA ASP A 81 4.25 -6.19 3.32
C ASP A 81 4.23 -4.71 3.71
N VAL A 82 4.46 -4.43 4.99
CA VAL A 82 4.38 -3.07 5.55
C VAL A 82 5.39 -2.12 4.89
N HIS A 83 6.58 -2.60 4.55
CA HIS A 83 7.62 -1.78 3.99
C HIS A 83 7.34 -1.43 2.52
N ALA A 84 6.93 -2.40 1.71
CA ALA A 84 6.48 -2.16 0.34
C ALA A 84 5.30 -1.18 0.30
N TYR A 85 4.35 -1.32 1.23
CA TYR A 85 3.23 -0.39 1.37
C TYR A 85 3.67 1.03 1.74
N ALA A 86 4.58 1.18 2.71
CA ALA A 86 5.17 2.46 3.09
C ALA A 86 5.92 3.11 1.92
N GLN A 87 6.68 2.33 1.14
CA GLN A 87 7.37 2.82 -0.05
C GLN A 87 6.39 3.32 -1.13
N SER A 88 5.29 2.61 -1.38
CA SER A 88 4.26 3.07 -2.31
C SER A 88 3.62 4.38 -1.85
N ALA A 89 3.33 4.53 -0.55
CA ALA A 89 2.79 5.76 0.01
C ALA A 89 3.75 6.95 -0.19
N ARG A 90 5.03 6.77 0.14
CA ARG A 90 6.08 7.78 -0.06
C ARG A 90 6.23 8.16 -1.53
N TYR A 91 6.28 7.17 -2.41
CA TYR A 91 6.43 7.37 -3.84
C TYR A 91 5.27 8.17 -4.43
N LEU A 92 4.03 7.74 -4.18
CA LEU A 92 2.82 8.41 -4.67
C LEU A 92 2.70 9.83 -4.10
N GLY A 93 2.99 10.00 -2.80
CA GLY A 93 3.01 11.32 -2.17
C GLY A 93 4.08 12.26 -2.74
N SER A 94 5.25 11.73 -3.10
CA SER A 94 6.36 12.50 -3.68
C SER A 94 6.11 12.92 -5.13
N ASN A 95 5.26 12.20 -5.87
CA ASN A 95 4.92 12.56 -7.25
C ASN A 95 3.97 13.77 -7.34
N ILE A 96 3.36 14.20 -6.23
CA ILE A 96 2.38 15.29 -6.20
C ILE A 96 3.09 16.58 -5.77
N VAL A 97 3.67 17.31 -6.73
CA VAL A 97 4.57 18.44 -6.43
C VAL A 97 3.84 19.78 -6.45
N THR A 98 2.91 20.01 -7.38
CA THR A 98 2.28 21.34 -7.54
C THR A 98 1.38 21.75 -6.39
N ASN A 99 0.59 20.80 -5.86
CA ASN A 99 -0.35 21.02 -4.77
C ASN A 99 -0.26 19.81 -3.81
N PRO A 100 0.74 19.78 -2.94
CA PRO A 100 0.99 18.61 -2.09
C PRO A 100 -0.20 18.35 -1.16
N ILE A 101 -0.48 17.07 -0.92
CA ILE A 101 -1.44 16.65 0.12
C ILE A 101 -0.85 17.03 1.49
N ASP A 102 -1.68 17.48 2.42
CA ASP A 102 -1.22 17.76 3.78
C ASP A 102 -0.76 16.47 4.48
N GLU A 103 0.24 16.60 5.36
CA GLU A 103 0.89 15.45 6.00
C GLU A 103 -0.06 14.64 6.89
N ALA A 104 -1.05 15.29 7.51
CA ALA A 104 -2.05 14.61 8.32
C ALA A 104 -2.97 13.76 7.44
N THR A 105 -3.47 14.29 6.33
CA THR A 105 -4.26 13.53 5.34
C THR A 105 -3.45 12.39 4.73
N LYS A 106 -2.15 12.57 4.50
CA LYS A 106 -1.29 11.46 4.07
C LYS A 106 -1.24 10.34 5.10
N GLY A 107 -1.01 10.68 6.37
CA GLY A 107 -1.02 9.74 7.49
C GLY A 107 -2.37 9.02 7.64
N VAL A 108 -3.49 9.75 7.59
CA VAL A 108 -4.84 9.19 7.69
C VAL A 108 -5.16 8.27 6.52
N THR A 109 -4.77 8.63 5.30
CA THR A 109 -4.98 7.80 4.10
C THR A 109 -4.19 6.49 4.22
N PHE A 110 -2.92 6.56 4.62
CA PHE A 110 -2.10 5.39 4.90
C PHE A 110 -2.71 4.50 5.98
N MET A 111 -3.11 5.09 7.12
CA MET A 111 -3.74 4.38 8.22
C MET A 111 -5.04 3.67 7.78
N LYS A 112 -5.87 4.33 6.96
CA LYS A 112 -7.11 3.76 6.41
C LYS A 112 -6.82 2.53 5.53
N GLY A 113 -5.74 2.55 4.77
CA GLY A 113 -5.37 1.46 3.86
C GLY A 113 -4.64 0.28 4.50
N LEU A 114 -4.22 0.37 5.77
CA LEU A 114 -3.57 -0.74 6.48
C LEU A 114 -4.46 -1.99 6.55
N ARG A 115 -3.90 -3.18 6.47
CA ARG A 115 -4.68 -4.43 6.58
C ARG A 115 -4.99 -4.78 8.04
N ASP A 116 -4.02 -4.55 8.92
CA ASP A 116 -4.05 -5.00 10.31
C ASP A 116 -4.98 -4.10 11.15
N VAL A 117 -6.02 -4.70 11.73
CA VAL A 117 -7.03 -3.98 12.51
C VAL A 117 -6.49 -3.53 13.87
N PRO A 118 -5.82 -4.38 14.69
CA PRO A 118 -5.12 -3.95 15.89
C PRO A 118 -4.22 -2.73 15.70
N VAL A 119 -3.41 -2.75 14.64
CA VAL A 119 -2.57 -1.63 14.23
C VAL A 119 -3.40 -0.37 13.99
N LYS A 120 -4.46 -0.47 13.19
CA LYS A 120 -5.34 0.66 12.88
C LYS A 120 -5.89 1.26 14.17
N THR A 121 -6.40 0.41 15.06
CA THR A 121 -6.95 0.85 16.35
C THR A 121 -5.91 1.57 17.21
N TYR A 122 -4.66 1.11 17.21
CA TYR A 122 -3.57 1.78 17.91
C TYR A 122 -3.29 3.17 17.31
N LEU A 123 -3.13 3.26 15.99
CA LEU A 123 -2.84 4.52 15.30
C LEU A 123 -3.98 5.54 15.41
N PHE A 124 -5.24 5.10 15.38
CA PHE A 124 -6.40 5.99 15.56
C PHE A 124 -6.49 6.61 16.96
N ARG A 125 -5.87 5.97 17.97
CA ARG A 125 -5.81 6.53 19.32
C ARG A 125 -4.70 7.55 19.47
N GLU A 126 -3.55 7.28 18.86
CA GLU A 126 -2.36 8.11 18.99
C GLU A 126 -2.40 9.33 18.07
N TYR A 127 -3.12 9.22 16.94
CA TYR A 127 -3.31 10.29 15.96
C TYR A 127 -2.00 10.96 15.50
N PRO A 128 -1.12 10.22 14.80
CA PRO A 128 0.13 10.78 14.28
C PRO A 128 -0.15 11.91 13.28
N SER A 129 0.64 12.98 13.37
CA SER A 129 0.45 14.19 12.55
C SER A 129 1.08 14.12 11.15
N THR A 130 1.88 13.08 10.86
CA THR A 130 2.59 12.94 9.59
C THR A 130 2.58 11.50 9.07
N LEU A 131 2.80 11.32 7.77
CA LEU A 131 2.91 10.00 7.16
C LEU A 131 4.07 9.19 7.77
N GLU A 132 5.23 9.82 7.95
CA GLU A 132 6.41 9.13 8.50
C GLU A 132 6.25 8.74 9.96
N ALA A 133 5.59 9.57 10.78
CA ALA A 133 5.24 9.20 12.15
C ALA A 133 4.30 7.98 12.16
N THR A 134 3.32 7.97 11.26
CA THR A 134 2.39 6.83 11.10
C THR A 134 3.12 5.55 10.71
N ILE A 135 4.05 5.60 9.75
CA ILE A 135 4.87 4.45 9.32
C ILE A 135 5.75 3.96 10.47
N THR A 136 6.44 4.87 11.16
CA THR A 136 7.33 4.52 12.28
C THR A 136 6.58 3.83 13.41
N MET A 137 5.42 4.37 13.81
CA MET A 137 4.57 3.75 14.82
C MET A 137 4.03 2.39 14.39
N GLN A 138 3.71 2.23 13.10
CA GLN A 138 3.27 0.95 12.58
C GLN A 138 4.38 -0.12 12.61
N GLU A 139 5.61 0.25 12.25
CA GLU A 139 6.77 -0.63 12.35
C GLU A 139 7.06 -0.99 13.81
N GLU A 140 6.97 -0.03 14.72
CA GLU A 140 7.17 -0.25 16.16
C GLU A 140 6.13 -1.20 16.74
N PHE A 141 4.86 -1.03 16.39
CA PHE A 141 3.79 -1.93 16.79
C PHE A 141 4.04 -3.36 16.28
N SER A 142 4.42 -3.48 15.00
CA SER A 142 4.74 -4.77 14.37
C SER A 142 5.90 -5.47 15.08
N LEU A 143 6.95 -4.71 15.45
CA LEU A 143 8.10 -5.22 16.19
C LEU A 143 7.72 -5.68 17.61
N ARG A 144 6.87 -4.92 18.31
CA ARG A 144 6.36 -5.26 19.64
C ARG A 144 5.54 -6.56 19.59
N GLN A 145 4.68 -6.73 18.58
CA GLN A 145 3.92 -7.97 18.39
C GLN A 145 4.83 -9.16 18.07
N ALA A 146 5.79 -9.01 17.17
CA ALA A 146 6.73 -10.08 16.83
C ALA A 146 7.51 -10.58 18.07
N LYS A 147 7.94 -9.66 18.95
CA LYS A 147 8.59 -10.00 20.22
C LYS A 147 7.65 -10.76 21.17
N LEU A 148 6.38 -10.40 21.25
CA LEU A 148 5.42 -11.14 22.08
C LEU A 148 5.22 -12.57 21.59
N HIS A 149 5.08 -12.76 20.28
CA HIS A 149 4.92 -14.10 19.68
C HIS A 149 6.18 -14.96 19.77
N ALA A 150 7.38 -14.37 19.71
CA ALA A 150 8.64 -15.09 19.89
C ALA A 150 8.86 -15.56 21.34
N ASN A 151 8.32 -14.84 22.33
CA ASN A 151 8.52 -15.09 23.75
C ASN A 151 7.43 -15.98 24.38
N VAL A 152 6.50 -16.55 23.61
CA VAL A 152 5.55 -17.53 24.14
C VAL A 152 6.28 -18.85 24.38
N PRO A 153 6.35 -19.36 25.63
CA PRO A 153 6.92 -20.68 25.89
C PRO A 153 6.16 -21.72 25.06
N ARG A 154 6.88 -22.54 24.28
CA ARG A 154 6.27 -23.70 23.62
C ARG A 154 5.55 -24.52 24.69
N PRO A 155 4.26 -24.87 24.52
CA PRO A 155 3.61 -25.80 25.43
C PRO A 155 4.45 -27.07 25.48
N ILE A 156 5.02 -27.36 26.65
CA ILE A 156 5.71 -28.62 26.90
C ILE A 156 4.70 -29.72 26.58
N PRO A 157 5.01 -30.72 25.73
CA PRO A 157 4.15 -31.87 25.54
C PRO A 157 3.95 -32.51 26.92
N ARG A 158 2.76 -32.38 27.49
CA ARG A 158 2.43 -33.06 28.74
C ARG A 158 2.56 -34.56 28.46
N PRO A 159 3.35 -35.32 29.24
CA PRO A 159 3.36 -36.76 29.09
C PRO A 159 1.93 -37.28 29.26
N VAL A 160 1.48 -38.07 28.28
CA VAL A 160 0.16 -38.70 28.29
C VAL A 160 0.14 -39.66 29.47
N VAL A 161 -0.36 -39.20 30.60
CA VAL A 161 -0.77 -40.07 31.70
C VAL A 161 -2.06 -40.74 31.25
N LYS A 162 -2.02 -42.06 31.07
CA LYS A 162 -3.21 -42.87 30.86
C LYS A 162 -4.21 -42.57 31.98
N PRO A 163 -5.47 -42.22 31.70
CA PRO A 163 -6.44 -41.99 32.76
C PRO A 163 -6.79 -43.34 33.39
N SER A 164 -6.29 -43.59 34.60
CA SER A 164 -6.88 -44.64 35.45
C SER A 164 -8.10 -44.04 36.15
N GLY A 165 -9.28 -44.45 35.68
CA GLY A 165 -10.54 -44.48 36.42
C GLY A 165 -10.91 -43.24 37.24
N GLY A 166 -11.41 -42.20 36.57
CA GLY A 166 -12.26 -41.18 37.20
C GLY A 166 -13.73 -41.40 36.81
N PRO A 167 -14.72 -40.95 37.61
CA PRO A 167 -16.13 -41.20 37.34
C PRO A 167 -16.56 -40.56 36.02
N GLU A 168 -17.31 -41.32 35.24
CA GLU A 168 -17.84 -40.92 33.93
C GLU A 168 -18.71 -39.65 34.05
N PRO A 169 -18.47 -38.61 33.23
CA PRO A 169 -19.25 -37.39 33.26
C PRO A 169 -20.67 -37.64 32.74
N MET A 170 -21.66 -37.08 33.44
CA MET A 170 -23.08 -37.30 33.19
C MET A 170 -23.54 -36.70 31.85
N ASP A 171 -24.08 -37.55 30.97
CA ASP A 171 -24.66 -37.13 29.68
C ASP A 171 -26.05 -36.51 29.88
N LEU A 172 -26.21 -35.23 29.54
CA LEU A 172 -27.46 -34.46 29.72
C LEU A 172 -28.35 -34.43 28.46
N SER A 173 -28.21 -35.42 27.57
CA SER A 173 -28.85 -35.43 26.26
C SER A 173 -30.10 -36.29 26.15
N SER A 174 -31.01 -36.23 27.14
CA SER A 174 -32.42 -36.63 26.91
C SER A 174 -33.33 -36.17 28.05
N VAL A 175 -33.99 -35.03 27.88
CA VAL A 175 -35.24 -34.74 28.60
C VAL A 175 -36.37 -34.91 27.59
N THR A 176 -36.98 -36.10 27.61
CA THR A 176 -38.26 -36.37 26.96
C THR A 176 -39.36 -36.05 27.98
N ALA A 177 -39.99 -34.89 27.86
CA ALA A 177 -41.21 -34.59 28.59
C ALA A 177 -42.39 -35.21 27.82
N ALA A 178 -42.99 -36.26 28.38
CA ALA A 178 -44.21 -36.86 27.88
C ALA A 178 -45.43 -36.32 28.63
N GLY A 179 -46.46 -35.92 27.87
CA GLY A 179 -47.83 -35.67 28.30
C GLY A 179 -48.29 -34.22 28.04
N SER A 180 -49.43 -33.91 27.41
CA SER A 180 -50.51 -34.68 26.78
C SER A 180 -51.51 -33.67 26.18
N GLN A 181 -52.08 -34.00 25.01
CA GLN A 181 -53.39 -33.54 24.45
C GLN A 181 -53.59 -32.01 24.24
N GLN A 182 -54.32 -31.48 23.26
CA GLN A 182 -55.09 -31.87 22.08
C GLN A 182 -55.57 -30.51 21.52
N HIS A 183 -55.49 -30.25 20.21
CA HIS A 183 -56.69 -29.87 19.42
C HIS A 183 -56.36 -29.57 17.93
N ARG A 184 -57.07 -30.31 17.07
CA ARG A 184 -57.62 -29.98 15.74
C ARG A 184 -56.83 -29.13 14.73
N GLY A 185 -56.70 -29.70 13.53
CA GLY A 185 -57.37 -29.13 12.34
C GLY A 185 -56.55 -29.01 11.05
N SER A 186 -56.83 -29.90 10.09
CA SER A 186 -56.73 -29.77 8.60
C SER A 186 -55.43 -29.26 7.97
N THR A 187 -54.62 -30.09 7.28
CA THR A 187 -54.68 -30.38 5.81
C THR A 187 -54.74 -29.09 4.96
N VAL A 188 -53.75 -28.76 4.10
CA VAL A 188 -53.59 -29.15 2.67
C VAL A 188 -52.27 -28.48 2.18
N ARG A 189 -51.23 -29.22 1.78
CA ARG A 189 -50.85 -29.66 0.41
C ARG A 189 -50.43 -28.52 -0.58
N LYS A 190 -49.17 -28.64 -1.06
CA LYS A 190 -48.61 -28.18 -2.37
C LYS A 190 -48.46 -26.65 -2.54
N GLN A 191 -47.50 -26.08 -3.28
CA GLN A 191 -46.69 -26.55 -4.41
C GLN A 191 -45.53 -25.57 -4.68
N ARG A 192 -44.44 -26.07 -5.28
CA ARG A 192 -43.50 -25.29 -6.10
C ARG A 192 -44.25 -24.47 -7.15
N THR A 193 -43.79 -23.26 -7.46
CA THR A 193 -43.60 -22.81 -8.86
C THR A 193 -42.68 -21.59 -8.94
N LEU A 194 -41.83 -21.65 -9.97
CA LEU A 194 -40.95 -20.61 -10.50
C LEU A 194 -41.76 -19.43 -11.10
N ARG A 195 -41.22 -18.20 -10.92
CA ARG A 195 -41.00 -17.07 -11.87
C ARG A 195 -42.08 -16.71 -12.94
N PRO A 196 -42.12 -15.46 -13.46
CA PRO A 196 -41.02 -14.75 -14.16
C PRO A 196 -40.32 -13.66 -13.34
#